data_AF-A0A090I2Y1-F1
#
_entry.id   AF-A0A090I2Y1-F1
#
_cell.length_a   1.000
_cell.length_b   1.000
_cell.length_c   1.000
_cell.angle_alpha   90.00
_cell.angle_beta   90.00
_cell.angle_gamma   90.00
#
_symmetry.space_group_name_H-M   'P 1'
#
loop_
_entity.id
_entity.type
_entity.pdbx_description
1 polymer ?
#
loop_
_entity_poly.entity_id
_entity_poly.type
_entity_poly.pdbx_seq_one_letter_code
_entity_poly.pdbx_strand_id
1 'polypeptide(L)'
;MAKRILDMLHWHPEMDIEKCQVTYLHRGTENNLKTIPATDIEGLKGGFMIMFDGSMVPYHRVIKIECENRLIWKKGPKKGGSDD
;
A
#
# COMPACT_ATOMS: atom_id res chain seq x y z
N MET A 1 6.36 9.00 -5.23
CA MET A 1 7.11 7.74 -5.06
C MET A 1 6.23 6.49 -4.98
N ALA A 2 5.24 6.40 -4.08
CA ALA A 2 4.44 5.17 -3.87
C ALA A 2 3.72 4.62 -5.13
N LYS A 3 3.27 5.51 -6.03
CA LYS A 3 2.56 5.14 -7.26
C LYS A 3 3.36 4.17 -8.15
N ARG A 4 4.67 4.42 -8.36
CA ARG A 4 5.51 3.57 -9.21
C ARG A 4 5.64 2.14 -8.68
N ILE A 5 5.71 1.97 -7.36
CA ILE A 5 5.86 0.65 -6.75
C ILE A 5 4.54 -0.11 -6.81
N LEU A 6 3.42 0.58 -6.61
CA LEU A 6 2.09 -0.01 -6.77
C LEU A 6 1.81 -0.38 -8.23
N ASP A 7 2.17 0.48 -9.19
CA ASP A 7 2.12 0.15 -10.61
C ASP A 7 3.01 -1.08 -10.92
N MET A 8 4.24 -1.15 -10.42
CA MET A 8 5.10 -2.33 -10.62
C MET A 8 4.50 -3.60 -9.99
N LEU A 9 3.93 -3.53 -8.79
CA LEU A 9 3.28 -4.67 -8.14
C LEU A 9 2.06 -5.18 -8.89
N HIS A 10 1.32 -4.29 -9.55
CA HIS A 10 0.12 -4.67 -10.30
C HIS A 10 0.43 -5.19 -11.71
N TRP A 11 1.48 -4.67 -12.34
CA TRP A 11 1.85 -5.00 -13.72
C TRP A 11 2.91 -6.11 -13.85
N HIS A 12 3.62 -6.49 -12.78
CA HIS A 12 4.55 -7.62 -12.81
C HIS A 12 3.85 -8.93 -12.42
N PRO A 13 3.56 -9.84 -13.37
CA PRO A 13 3.06 -11.17 -13.07
C PRO A 13 4.09 -12.06 -12.34
N GLU A 14 5.36 -11.63 -12.27
CA GLU A 14 6.44 -12.32 -11.53
C GLU A 14 6.51 -11.95 -10.04
N MET A 15 5.82 -10.91 -9.60
CA MET A 15 5.69 -10.66 -8.16
C MET A 15 4.52 -11.49 -7.63
N ASP A 16 4.84 -12.48 -6.80
CA ASP A 16 3.86 -13.25 -6.03
C ASP A 16 3.07 -12.31 -5.10
N ILE A 17 1.98 -11.73 -5.63
CA ILE A 17 1.01 -10.96 -4.83
C ILE A 17 0.45 -11.78 -3.67
N GLU A 18 0.45 -13.11 -3.80
CA GLU A 18 0.13 -14.09 -2.76
C GLU A 18 0.99 -13.96 -1.51
N LYS A 19 2.24 -13.54 -1.68
CA LYS A 19 3.18 -13.36 -0.57
C LYS A 19 3.37 -11.90 -0.20
N CYS A 20 2.66 -10.98 -0.86
CA CYS A 20 2.74 -9.55 -0.61
C CYS A 20 1.64 -9.09 0.36
N GLN A 21 1.98 -8.11 1.18
CA GLN A 21 1.11 -7.47 2.15
C GLN A 21 1.24 -5.95 2.03
N VAL A 22 0.10 -5.27 2.06
CA VAL A 22 0.00 -3.82 1.95
C VAL A 22 -0.59 -3.28 3.25
N THR A 23 0.14 -2.39 3.90
CA THR A 23 -0.34 -1.66 5.08
C THR A 23 -0.75 -0.25 4.68
N TYR A 24 -1.98 0.13 4.99
CA TYR A 24 -2.52 1.46 4.71
C TYR A 24 -3.20 2.06 5.93
N LEU A 25 -3.34 3.38 5.89
CA LEU A 25 -4.02 4.15 6.93
C LEU A 25 -5.56 4.09 6.73
N HIS A 26 -6.26 3.43 7.63
CA HIS A 26 -7.71 3.45 7.77
C HIS A 26 -8.14 4.66 8.63
N ARG A 27 -9.41 5.09 8.57
CA ARG A 27 -9.91 6.25 9.34
C ARG A 27 -10.80 5.75 10.49
N GLY A 28 -10.37 5.87 11.75
CA GLY A 28 -11.23 5.55 12.90
C GLY A 28 -10.62 5.27 14.29
N THR A 29 -9.31 5.11 14.48
CA THR A 29 -8.74 4.71 15.80
C THR A 29 -7.26 5.09 15.98
N GLU A 30 -6.77 5.21 17.22
CA GLU A 30 -5.48 5.81 17.63
C GLU A 30 -4.17 5.23 17.03
N ASN A 31 -4.22 4.20 16.18
CA ASN A 31 -3.08 3.80 15.35
C ASN A 31 -3.43 3.54 13.87
N ASN A 32 -4.71 3.45 13.50
CA ASN A 32 -5.25 3.52 12.13
C ASN A 32 -4.53 2.72 11.00
N LEU A 33 -3.73 1.70 11.28
CA LEU A 33 -3.07 0.89 10.25
C LEU A 33 -3.81 -0.41 10.01
N LYS A 34 -4.14 -0.69 8.75
CA LYS A 34 -4.71 -1.95 8.31
C LYS A 34 -3.75 -2.61 7.34
N THR A 35 -3.33 -3.82 7.66
CA THR A 35 -2.52 -4.67 6.77
C THR A 35 -3.44 -5.69 6.11
N ILE A 36 -3.36 -5.75 4.80
CA ILE A 36 -4.10 -6.72 3.97
C ILE A 36 -3.12 -7.48 3.09
N PRO A 37 -3.41 -8.73 2.71
CA PRO A 37 -2.67 -9.39 1.65
C PRO A 37 -2.95 -8.70 0.32
N ALA A 38 -1.97 -8.66 -0.57
CA ALA A 38 -2.14 -8.04 -1.88
C ALA A 38 -3.08 -8.85 -2.79
N THR A 39 -3.36 -10.11 -2.46
CA THR A 39 -4.39 -10.93 -3.11
C THR A 39 -5.82 -10.44 -2.86
N ASP A 40 -6.05 -9.65 -1.82
CA ASP A 40 -7.35 -9.06 -1.52
C ASP A 40 -7.65 -7.86 -2.45
N ILE A 41 -6.64 -7.41 -3.20
CA ILE A 41 -6.73 -6.31 -4.14
C ILE A 41 -7.21 -6.87 -5.48
N GLU A 42 -8.43 -6.52 -5.86
CA GLU A 42 -9.00 -6.82 -7.17
C GLU A 42 -8.25 -6.07 -8.29
N GLY A 43 -7.92 -4.79 -8.05
CA GLY A 43 -7.17 -4.02 -9.03
C GLY A 43 -6.87 -2.58 -8.62
N LEU A 44 -6.09 -1.90 -9.46
CA LEU A 44 -5.69 -0.52 -9.28
C LEU A 44 -6.40 0.38 -10.31
N LYS A 45 -7.30 1.26 -9.86
CA LYS A 45 -8.05 2.16 -10.76
C LYS A 45 -7.94 3.62 -10.34
N GLY A 46 -7.50 4.47 -11.25
CA GLY A 46 -7.59 5.93 -11.11
C GLY A 46 -6.91 6.55 -9.87
N GLY A 47 -5.93 5.86 -9.24
CA GLY A 47 -5.34 6.34 -7.97
C GLY A 47 -5.82 5.59 -6.72
N PHE A 48 -6.71 4.60 -6.88
CA PHE A 48 -7.35 3.84 -5.81
C PHE A 48 -7.12 2.33 -5.96
N MET A 49 -6.95 1.68 -4.83
CA MET A 49 -6.82 0.24 -4.68
C MET A 49 -8.23 -0.29 -4.44
N ILE A 50 -8.74 -1.06 -5.40
CA ILE A 50 -10.04 -1.70 -5.33
C ILE A 50 -9.83 -3.08 -4.72
N MET A 51 -10.57 -3.37 -3.67
CA MET A 51 -10.57 -4.67 -3.01
C MET A 51 -11.73 -5.51 -3.49
N PHE A 52 -11.62 -6.84 -3.35
CA PHE A 52 -12.72 -7.76 -3.65
C PHE A 52 -14.00 -7.49 -2.82
N ASP A 53 -13.84 -6.91 -1.63
CA ASP A 53 -14.94 -6.46 -0.77
C ASP A 53 -15.66 -5.19 -1.29
N GLY A 54 -15.21 -4.60 -2.41
CA GLY A 54 -15.72 -3.33 -2.94
C GLY A 54 -15.15 -2.09 -2.24
N SER A 55 -14.30 -2.29 -1.23
CA SER A 55 -13.58 -1.22 -0.55
C SER A 55 -12.56 -0.54 -1.48
N MET A 56 -12.59 0.79 -1.53
CA MET A 56 -11.65 1.60 -2.32
C MET A 56 -10.70 2.38 -1.42
N VAL A 57 -9.40 2.07 -1.51
CA VAL A 57 -8.35 2.68 -0.68
C VAL A 57 -7.42 3.54 -1.54
N PRO A 58 -7.27 4.84 -1.26
CA PRO A 58 -6.35 5.68 -2.01
C PRO A 58 -4.87 5.30 -1.78
N TYR A 59 -4.05 5.29 -2.83
CA TYR A 59 -2.62 4.93 -2.71
C TYR A 59 -1.81 5.82 -1.76
N HIS A 60 -2.20 7.09 -1.61
CA HIS A 60 -1.51 8.02 -0.71
C HIS A 60 -1.63 7.63 0.77
N ARG A 61 -2.57 6.74 1.10
CA ARG A 61 -2.76 6.16 2.43
C ARG A 61 -1.90 4.93 2.67
N VAL A 62 -1.34 4.32 1.63
CA VAL A 62 -0.41 3.21 1.79
C VAL A 62 0.86 3.73 2.45
N ILE A 63 1.27 3.06 3.53
CA ILE A 63 2.44 3.43 4.33
C ILE A 63 3.53 2.37 4.32
N LYS A 64 3.21 1.13 3.96
CA LYS A 64 4.15 0.00 3.98
C LYS A 64 3.71 -1.05 2.98
N ILE A 65 4.68 -1.66 2.32
CA ILE A 65 4.50 -2.81 1.44
C ILE A 65 5.62 -3.79 1.74
N GLU A 66 5.24 -5.03 2.03
CA GLU A 66 6.13 -6.13 2.38
C GLU A 66 5.80 -7.33 1.51
N CYS A 67 6.78 -8.08 1.03
CA CYS A 67 6.56 -9.32 0.31
C CYS A 67 7.49 -10.39 0.86
N GLU A 68 6.95 -11.58 1.18
CA GLU A 68 7.73 -12.71 1.68
C GLU A 68 8.64 -12.32 2.87
N ASN A 69 8.09 -11.55 3.81
CA ASN A 69 8.79 -11.02 4.99
C ASN A 69 9.93 -10.01 4.66
N ARG A 70 10.00 -9.52 3.43
CA ARG A 70 10.96 -8.50 2.96
C ARG A 70 10.24 -7.16 2.77
N LEU A 71 10.76 -6.12 3.41
CA LEU A 71 10.28 -4.75 3.22
C LEU A 71 10.62 -4.26 1.82
N ILE A 72 9.61 -4.17 0.95
CA ILE A 72 9.77 -3.64 -0.41
C ILE A 72 9.74 -2.12 -0.38
N TRP A 73 8.79 -1.57 0.38
CA TRP A 73 8.64 -0.14 0.49
C TRP A 73 8.03 0.27 1.82
N LYS A 74 8.49 1.40 2.35
CA LYS A 74 7.89 2.06 3.50
C LYS A 74 7.86 3.55 3.24
N LYS A 75 6.75 4.18 3.62
CA LYS A 75 6.66 5.64 3.72
C LYS A 75 7.65 6.06 4.81
N GLY A 76 8.76 6.67 4.38
CA GLY A 76 9.73 7.23 5.31
C GLY A 76 9.06 8.25 6.23
N PRO A 77 9.49 8.38 7.49
CA PRO A 77 9.03 9.48 8.33
C PRO A 77 9.31 10.77 7.57
N LYS A 78 8.32 11.65 7.45
CA LYS A 78 8.64 13.04 7.10
C LYS A 78 9.60 13.51 8.20
N LYS A 79 10.89 13.62 7.90
CA LYS A 79 11.74 14.57 8.61
C LYS A 79 11.04 15.90 8.42
N GLY A 80 10.42 16.42 9.49
CA GLY A 80 10.13 17.84 9.53
C GLY A 80 11.47 18.56 9.37
N GLY A 81 11.61 19.35 8.32
CA GLY A 81 12.06 20.73 8.54
C GLY A 81 10.77 21.55 8.67
N SER A 82 10.53 22.45 9.63
CA SER A 82 11.51 23.30 10.33
C SER A 82 12.61 23.74 9.39
N ASP A 83 12.25 24.64 8.48
CA ASP A 83 13.13 25.73 8.07
C ASP A 83 12.20 26.91 7.74
N ASP A 84 12.30 27.92 8.60
CA ASP A 84 11.93 29.35 8.52
C ASP A 84 10.69 29.80 7.71
#